data_AF-A0A401FTY3-F1
#
_entry.id   AF-A0A401FTY3-F1
#
_cell.length_a   1.000
_cell.length_b   1.000
_cell.length_c   1.000
_cell.angle_alpha   90.00
_cell.angle_beta   90.00
_cell.angle_gamma   90.00
#
_symmetry.space_group_name_H-M   'P 1'
#
loop_
_entity.id
_entity.type
_entity.pdbx_description
1 polymer ?
#
loop_
_entity_poly.entity_id
_entity_poly.type
_entity_poly.pdbx_seq_one_letter_code
_entity_poly.pdbx_strand_id
1 'polypeptide(L)'
;MTVSDTPKSCRPADILPANRIGQNFPALRQTGFSLHIRRLSISATLCLLLSGMMCFAGSAHGAPSAEQVIVFVQPGKSSADVRFRQHRLPEIKKIAASMNADVSVVELGESAPAEVAITPLIVYQNYRGRSVYQGRTTTLRRVQNFIRTSRFVPQGDTPLIRRDVPVWKLGRAQVWAPVKITLLTGNIPENYDHETFTAKARKAIAEGFENFQLIRQARLSRSDRGFYMDFYPWISEENTLYLSLALFSQFHCKNPVFEKKKKPLVAPWSQWEALFRQAGAIMEQAVRDAIEDPESGDGFDPVDEKTETVTWEQIGFPLPPEPEKKAASVLSDAAIPTEWVSENRQPSPDDPPVVQFRFPAPLDQYAGEVTRGKGELHLARITDLDSMRGFVEMEPGSVTMGEPDLDKTLQGSLFLNVKKYPAAKFTISSVVADSAALEYGRLSPVSVTGLFTLKGRSLPLTAEMEMEPVLSEKETPLLLVRGTFQIHLDDFNIEGADGPEPASKILVFDLNFTFRPKDRPW
;
A
#
# COMPACT_ATOMS: atom_id res chain seq x y z
N MET A 1 47.75 8.31 0.52
CA MET A 1 47.02 8.59 -0.72
C MET A 1 45.53 8.45 -0.42
N THR A 2 44.81 9.56 -0.34
CA THR A 2 43.37 9.62 -0.08
C THR A 2 42.61 9.41 -1.38
N VAL A 3 41.94 8.27 -1.53
CA VAL A 3 41.00 7.98 -2.62
C VAL A 3 39.60 8.09 -2.05
N SER A 4 38.91 9.17 -2.42
CA SER A 4 37.48 9.35 -2.23
C SER A 4 36.76 8.83 -3.47
N ASP A 5 36.22 7.61 -3.41
CA ASP A 5 35.28 7.12 -4.40
C ASP A 5 34.09 6.47 -3.68
N THR A 6 32.97 7.20 -3.67
CA THR A 6 31.65 6.66 -3.36
C THR A 6 31.23 5.66 -4.45
N PRO A 7 30.80 4.43 -4.11
CA PRO A 7 30.35 3.48 -5.11
C PRO A 7 29.04 3.95 -5.74
N LYS A 8 29.02 3.95 -7.08
CA LYS A 8 27.83 4.15 -7.90
C LYS A 8 26.77 3.12 -7.50
N SER A 9 25.59 3.63 -7.13
CA SER A 9 24.43 2.87 -6.70
C SER A 9 23.96 1.86 -7.75
N CYS A 10 23.46 0.73 -7.25
CA CYS A 10 22.86 -0.39 -7.95
C CYS A 10 22.01 0.03 -9.16
N ARG A 11 22.37 -0.47 -10.34
CA ARG A 11 21.43 -0.63 -11.47
C ARG A 11 20.85 -2.05 -11.39
N PRO A 12 19.54 -2.25 -11.48
CA PRO A 12 19.01 -3.52 -11.95
C PRO A 12 19.27 -3.60 -13.46
N ALA A 13 20.12 -4.54 -13.87
CA ALA A 13 20.26 -4.93 -15.26
C ALA A 13 19.25 -6.07 -15.53
N ASP A 14 18.43 -5.87 -16.55
CA ASP A 14 17.88 -6.85 -17.49
C ASP A 14 17.40 -8.20 -16.91
N ILE A 15 16.14 -8.24 -16.50
CA ILE A 15 15.35 -9.48 -16.51
C ILE A 15 14.72 -9.58 -17.90
N LEU A 16 15.27 -10.46 -18.74
CA LEU A 16 14.64 -10.85 -20.01
C LEU A 16 13.37 -11.68 -19.72
N PRO A 17 12.21 -11.39 -20.32
CA PRO A 17 11.03 -12.24 -20.20
C PRO A 17 11.19 -13.49 -21.09
N ALA A 18 11.00 -14.66 -20.48
CA ALA A 18 10.94 -15.94 -21.16
C ALA A 18 9.68 -16.07 -22.05
N ASN A 19 9.84 -16.83 -23.12
CA ASN A 19 8.98 -16.96 -24.30
C ASN A 19 7.49 -17.25 -24.07
N ARG A 20 6.70 -16.69 -25.00
CA ARG A 20 5.31 -17.03 -25.35
C ARG A 20 5.21 -18.50 -25.78
N ILE A 21 4.26 -19.23 -25.19
CA ILE A 21 3.56 -20.34 -25.84
C ILE A 21 2.07 -20.13 -25.58
N GLY A 22 1.32 -19.88 -26.65
CA GLY A 22 -0.12 -19.69 -26.60
C GLY A 22 -0.87 -21.02 -26.54
N GLN A 23 -2.01 -21.03 -25.87
CA GLN A 23 -3.10 -21.98 -26.16
C GLN A 23 -4.45 -21.31 -25.94
N ASN A 24 -5.27 -21.36 -27.00
CA ASN A 24 -6.69 -21.04 -27.06
C ASN A 24 -7.49 -22.05 -26.23
N PHE A 25 -8.51 -21.62 -25.50
CA PHE A 25 -9.72 -22.44 -25.26
C PHE A 25 -10.99 -21.56 -25.22
N PRO A 26 -12.14 -22.08 -25.68
CA PRO A 26 -13.31 -21.30 -26.05
C PRO A 26 -14.33 -21.17 -24.92
N ALA A 27 -15.19 -20.16 -25.11
CA ALA A 27 -16.41 -19.90 -24.36
C ALA A 27 -17.40 -21.08 -24.37
N LEU A 28 -18.00 -21.36 -23.21
CA LEU A 28 -19.20 -22.19 -23.10
C LEU A 28 -20.26 -21.52 -22.21
N ARG A 29 -21.25 -20.98 -22.93
CA ARG A 29 -22.70 -20.98 -22.73
C ARG A 29 -23.29 -21.01 -21.31
N GLN A 30 -24.11 -19.97 -21.12
CA GLN A 30 -25.35 -19.90 -20.36
C GLN A 30 -26.23 -21.16 -20.50
N THR A 31 -26.75 -21.65 -19.38
CA THR A 31 -28.11 -22.19 -19.30
C THR A 31 -28.75 -21.73 -18.00
N GLY A 32 -29.83 -20.96 -18.11
CA GLY A 32 -30.75 -20.73 -17.00
C GLY A 32 -31.60 -21.96 -16.71
N PHE A 33 -32.17 -22.01 -15.51
CA PHE A 33 -33.43 -22.70 -15.28
C PHE A 33 -34.19 -22.05 -14.13
N SER A 34 -35.50 -22.22 -14.23
CA SER A 34 -36.57 -21.41 -13.68
C SER A 34 -37.00 -21.81 -12.26
N LEU A 35 -37.51 -20.80 -11.54
CA LEU A 35 -38.66 -20.78 -10.64
C LEU A 35 -39.16 -22.11 -10.06
N HIS A 36 -39.25 -22.21 -8.72
CA HIS A 36 -40.36 -22.88 -8.05
C HIS A 36 -40.82 -22.10 -6.82
N ILE A 37 -42.05 -21.60 -6.92
CA ILE A 37 -42.88 -21.00 -5.88
C ILE A 37 -43.38 -22.11 -4.96
N ARG A 38 -43.23 -21.95 -3.63
CA ARG A 38 -44.21 -22.49 -2.67
C ARG A 38 -44.45 -21.51 -1.52
N ARG A 39 -45.71 -21.10 -1.42
CA ARG A 39 -46.36 -20.47 -0.26
C ARG A 39 -46.53 -21.48 0.87
N LEU A 40 -46.59 -20.97 2.11
CA LEU A 40 -47.40 -21.37 3.30
C LEU A 40 -46.60 -20.87 4.52
N SER A 41 -47.15 -20.36 5.62
CA SER A 41 -48.49 -19.92 5.98
C SER A 41 -48.31 -19.06 7.23
N ILE A 42 -49.14 -18.04 7.37
CA ILE A 42 -49.31 -17.23 8.57
C ILE A 42 -50.02 -18.07 9.63
N SER A 43 -49.50 -18.11 10.86
CA SER A 43 -50.34 -18.30 12.06
C SER A 43 -49.66 -17.69 13.27
N ALA A 44 -50.25 -16.59 13.70
CA ALA A 44 -50.05 -15.97 14.99
C ALA A 44 -50.67 -16.85 16.08
N THR A 45 -49.93 -17.11 17.16
CA THR A 45 -50.55 -17.45 18.44
C THR A 45 -49.68 -16.86 19.55
N LEU A 46 -50.15 -15.71 20.02
CA LEU A 46 -49.71 -14.98 21.18
C LEU A 46 -50.38 -15.62 22.41
N CYS A 47 -49.62 -16.21 23.32
CA CYS A 47 -50.06 -16.43 24.70
C CYS A 47 -48.88 -16.70 25.65
N LEU A 48 -48.61 -15.68 26.48
CA LEU A 48 -48.26 -15.78 27.90
C LEU A 48 -47.24 -16.83 28.34
N LEU A 49 -45.97 -16.41 28.46
CA LEU A 49 -45.09 -16.86 29.54
C LEU A 49 -44.25 -15.67 30.04
N LEU A 50 -44.77 -15.02 31.07
CA LEU A 50 -44.05 -14.15 32.00
C LEU A 50 -43.38 -15.06 33.04
N SER A 51 -42.05 -15.10 33.07
CA SER A 51 -41.17 -15.30 34.23
C SER A 51 -39.84 -15.91 33.78
N GLY A 52 -38.75 -15.13 33.83
CA GLY A 52 -37.39 -15.67 33.74
C GLY A 52 -36.44 -15.04 32.73
N MET A 53 -36.34 -13.71 32.65
CA MET A 53 -35.14 -13.07 32.09
C MET A 53 -34.40 -12.35 33.21
N MET A 54 -33.42 -13.06 33.79
CA MET A 54 -32.30 -12.42 34.47
C MET A 54 -31.67 -11.43 33.50
N CYS A 55 -31.65 -10.17 33.90
CA CYS A 55 -30.92 -9.11 33.22
C CYS A 55 -29.42 -9.42 33.26
N PHE A 56 -28.91 -10.11 32.22
CA PHE A 56 -27.53 -9.88 31.80
C PHE A 56 -27.48 -8.44 31.30
N ALA A 57 -26.98 -7.54 32.16
CA ALA A 57 -26.43 -6.27 31.73
C ALA A 57 -25.18 -6.55 30.90
N GLY A 58 -25.39 -7.06 29.68
CA GLY A 58 -24.38 -7.02 28.64
C GLY A 58 -24.18 -5.54 28.33
N SER A 59 -22.96 -5.05 28.56
CA SER A 59 -22.51 -3.74 28.12
C SER A 59 -23.00 -3.52 26.70
N ALA A 60 -23.97 -2.62 26.54
CA ALA A 60 -24.40 -2.16 25.23
C ALA A 60 -23.17 -1.51 24.61
N HIS A 61 -22.46 -2.27 23.77
CA HIS A 61 -21.39 -1.76 22.95
C HIS A 61 -22.06 -0.66 22.13
N GLY A 62 -21.65 0.58 22.37
CA GLY A 62 -22.11 1.73 21.58
C GLY A 62 -21.98 1.38 20.11
N ALA A 63 -22.92 1.85 19.29
CA ALA A 63 -22.88 1.64 17.85
C ALA A 63 -21.44 1.84 17.37
N PRO A 64 -20.87 0.87 16.62
CA PRO A 64 -19.47 0.94 16.22
C PRO A 64 -19.24 2.29 15.55
N SER A 65 -18.27 3.05 16.05
CA SER A 65 -17.85 4.29 15.40
C SER A 65 -17.64 4.03 13.92
N ALA A 66 -18.04 5.01 13.09
CA ALA A 66 -17.96 4.91 11.64
C ALA A 66 -16.54 4.58 11.15
N GLU A 67 -15.52 4.88 11.97
CA GLU A 67 -14.13 4.64 11.68
C GLU A 67 -13.36 4.08 12.87
N GLN A 68 -12.64 3.01 12.62
CA GLN A 68 -11.96 2.25 13.68
C GLN A 68 -10.54 1.86 13.26
N VAL A 69 -9.62 1.99 14.21
CA VAL A 69 -8.30 1.37 14.19
C VAL A 69 -8.33 0.21 15.17
N ILE A 70 -8.21 -1.01 14.65
CA ILE A 70 -8.20 -2.25 15.44
C ILE A 70 -6.74 -2.70 15.54
N VAL A 71 -6.25 -2.88 16.78
CA VAL A 71 -4.88 -3.29 17.04
C VAL A 71 -4.87 -4.63 17.75
N PHE A 72 -4.37 -5.66 17.07
CA PHE A 72 -4.18 -7.00 17.64
C PHE A 72 -2.83 -7.10 18.35
N VAL A 73 -2.83 -7.66 19.56
CA VAL A 73 -1.63 -7.83 20.41
C VAL A 73 -1.63 -9.20 21.10
N GLN A 74 -0.46 -9.66 21.54
CA GLN A 74 -0.30 -10.86 22.36
C GLN A 74 0.49 -10.50 23.64
N PRO A 75 -0.20 -10.02 24.68
CA PRO A 75 0.40 -9.50 25.90
C PRO A 75 1.56 -10.35 26.45
N GLY A 76 2.76 -9.77 26.45
CA GLY A 76 3.95 -10.38 27.08
C GLY A 76 4.51 -11.58 26.33
N LYS A 77 4.06 -11.84 25.10
CA LYS A 77 4.54 -12.95 24.27
C LYS A 77 6.02 -12.81 23.91
N SER A 78 6.47 -11.59 23.61
CA SER A 78 7.86 -11.25 23.28
C SER A 78 8.26 -9.87 23.77
N SER A 79 9.55 -9.56 23.65
CA SER A 79 10.09 -8.20 23.80
C SER A 79 9.46 -7.23 22.80
N ALA A 80 9.14 -7.68 21.58
CA ALA A 80 8.51 -6.86 20.54
C ALA A 80 7.09 -6.44 20.93
N ASP A 81 6.26 -7.35 21.44
CA ASP A 81 4.93 -7.00 21.98
C ASP A 81 5.04 -6.00 23.14
N VAL A 82 5.89 -6.29 24.12
CA VAL A 82 6.07 -5.42 25.30
C VAL A 82 6.47 -4.02 24.86
N ARG A 83 7.48 -3.90 23.98
CA ARG A 83 7.96 -2.61 23.47
C ARG A 83 6.87 -1.88 22.67
N PHE A 84 6.15 -2.59 21.80
CA PHE A 84 5.05 -2.02 21.03
C PHE A 84 3.97 -1.44 21.94
N ARG A 85 3.49 -2.23 22.91
CA ARG A 85 2.43 -1.80 23.84
C ARG A 85 2.84 -0.62 24.70
N GLN A 86 4.10 -0.59 25.17
CA GLN A 86 4.60 0.47 26.04
C GLN A 86 4.90 1.78 25.30
N HIS A 87 5.42 1.71 24.07
CA HIS A 87 5.97 2.89 23.40
C HIS A 87 5.28 3.28 22.09
N ARG A 88 4.64 2.34 21.40
CA ARG A 88 4.04 2.58 20.07
C ARG A 88 2.53 2.72 20.14
N LEU A 89 1.86 1.80 20.83
CA LEU A 89 0.40 1.83 20.98
C LEU A 89 -0.14 3.15 21.56
N PRO A 90 0.48 3.80 22.57
CA PRO A 90 0.01 5.10 23.06
C PRO A 90 0.06 6.20 22.00
N GLU A 91 1.10 6.21 21.16
CA GLU A 91 1.25 7.18 20.08
C GLU A 91 0.26 6.91 18.95
N ILE A 92 0.02 5.64 18.61
CA ILE A 92 -1.01 5.23 17.65
C ILE A 92 -2.40 5.68 18.11
N LYS A 93 -2.70 5.57 19.41
CA LYS A 93 -3.95 6.09 20.00
C LYS A 93 -4.07 7.61 19.83
N LYS A 94 -2.99 8.36 20.05
CA LYS A 94 -2.98 9.82 19.83
C LYS A 94 -3.20 10.18 18.36
N ILE A 95 -2.54 9.44 17.45
CA ILE A 95 -2.68 9.62 16.01
C ILE A 95 -4.12 9.36 15.58
N ALA A 96 -4.71 8.23 15.94
CA ALA A 96 -6.09 7.89 15.60
C ALA A 96 -7.09 8.91 16.18
N ALA A 97 -6.92 9.33 17.44
CA ALA A 97 -7.76 10.35 18.06
C ALA A 97 -7.68 11.70 17.30
N SER A 98 -6.51 12.09 16.78
CA SER A 98 -6.36 13.31 15.97
C SER A 98 -7.05 13.24 14.59
N MET A 99 -7.49 12.05 14.17
CA MET A 99 -8.25 11.78 12.96
C MET A 99 -9.69 11.35 13.26
N ASN A 100 -10.15 11.50 14.50
CA ASN A 100 -11.48 11.09 14.93
C ASN A 100 -11.79 9.60 14.64
N ALA A 101 -10.77 8.74 14.76
CA ALA A 101 -10.91 7.29 14.61
C ALA A 101 -10.74 6.61 15.96
N ASP A 102 -11.68 5.72 16.29
CA ASP A 102 -11.66 5.00 17.57
C ASP A 102 -10.60 3.89 17.55
N VAL A 103 -9.90 3.69 18.67
CA VAL A 103 -8.93 2.59 18.78
C VAL A 103 -9.46 1.47 19.65
N SER A 104 -9.60 0.29 19.04
CA SER A 104 -9.89 -0.95 19.75
C SER A 104 -8.63 -1.80 19.84
N VAL A 105 -8.31 -2.28 21.04
CA VAL A 105 -7.18 -3.19 21.26
C VAL A 105 -7.73 -4.58 21.51
N VAL A 106 -7.37 -5.53 20.66
CA VAL A 106 -7.79 -6.92 20.75
C VAL A 106 -6.60 -7.75 21.21
N GLU A 107 -6.67 -8.23 22.44
CA GLU A 107 -5.71 -9.21 22.95
C GLU A 107 -6.11 -10.58 22.39
N LEU A 108 -5.21 -11.22 21.64
CA LEU A 108 -5.52 -12.49 21.01
C LEU A 108 -5.66 -13.60 22.05
N GLY A 109 -6.83 -14.25 22.01
CA GLY A 109 -7.12 -15.47 22.76
C GLY A 109 -6.95 -16.72 21.89
N GLU A 110 -7.89 -17.65 22.01
CA GLU A 110 -7.88 -18.91 21.26
C GLU A 110 -8.40 -18.79 19.82
N SER A 111 -8.98 -17.65 19.44
CA SER A 111 -9.54 -17.41 18.11
C SER A 111 -9.13 -16.07 17.51
N ALA A 112 -9.02 -16.01 16.18
CA ALA A 112 -8.70 -14.80 15.42
C ALA A 112 -9.13 -14.93 13.95
N PRO A 113 -9.45 -13.81 13.26
CA PRO A 113 -9.68 -13.81 11.81
C PRO A 113 -8.51 -14.38 11.02
N ALA A 114 -8.82 -14.98 9.87
CA ALA A 114 -7.83 -15.64 9.02
C ALA A 114 -6.71 -14.69 8.57
N GLU A 115 -7.03 -13.41 8.38
CA GLU A 115 -6.07 -12.39 7.96
C GLU A 115 -5.14 -11.96 9.09
N VAL A 116 -5.50 -12.22 10.35
CA VAL A 116 -4.68 -11.91 11.53
C VAL A 116 -3.71 -13.06 11.78
N ALA A 117 -2.54 -12.96 11.17
CA ALA A 117 -1.50 -13.99 11.24
C ALA A 117 -0.31 -13.61 12.14
N ILE A 118 -0.20 -12.35 12.53
CA ILE A 118 0.87 -11.83 13.39
C ILE A 118 0.33 -10.81 14.39
N THR A 119 1.12 -10.50 15.43
CA THR A 119 0.96 -9.32 16.28
C THR A 119 2.31 -8.60 16.50
N PRO A 120 2.34 -7.29 16.74
CA PRO A 120 1.21 -6.38 16.63
C PRO A 120 0.72 -6.25 15.17
N LEU A 121 -0.60 -6.20 14.98
CA LEU A 121 -1.21 -5.94 13.69
C LEU A 121 -2.17 -4.77 13.80
N ILE A 122 -2.00 -3.77 12.95
CA ILE A 122 -2.86 -2.57 12.91
C ILE A 122 -3.76 -2.71 11.68
N VAL A 123 -5.07 -2.62 11.91
CA VAL A 123 -6.10 -2.67 10.88
C VAL A 123 -6.90 -1.39 10.93
N TYR A 124 -7.13 -0.77 9.79
CA TYR A 124 -8.10 0.33 9.66
C TYR A 124 -9.38 -0.22 9.05
N GLN A 125 -10.52 0.24 9.54
CA GLN A 125 -11.84 -0.17 9.08
C GLN A 125 -12.82 0.99 9.07
N ASN A 126 -13.63 1.07 8.01
CA ASN A 126 -14.83 1.90 7.94
C ASN A 126 -15.87 1.23 7.03
N TYR A 127 -16.94 1.95 6.67
CA TYR A 127 -18.03 1.39 5.86
C TYR A 127 -17.61 0.98 4.45
N ARG A 128 -16.48 1.50 3.95
CA ARG A 128 -15.94 1.20 2.63
C ARG A 128 -15.18 -0.13 2.62
N GLY A 129 -14.60 -0.53 3.75
CA GLY A 129 -13.85 -1.77 3.86
C GLY A 129 -12.79 -1.77 4.97
N ARG A 130 -11.86 -2.72 4.86
CA ARG A 130 -10.74 -2.91 5.79
C ARG A 130 -9.40 -2.77 5.05
N SER A 131 -8.39 -2.30 5.76
CA SER A 131 -7.00 -2.27 5.29
C SER A 131 -6.08 -2.73 6.41
N VAL A 132 -4.99 -3.41 6.06
CA VAL A 132 -3.98 -3.92 6.99
C VAL A 132 -2.70 -3.13 6.83
N TYR A 133 -2.17 -2.63 7.94
CA TYR A 133 -0.92 -1.88 7.94
C TYR A 133 0.26 -2.80 7.62
N GLN A 134 0.97 -2.49 6.53
CA GLN A 134 2.21 -3.14 6.12
C GLN A 134 3.36 -2.14 6.20
N GLY A 135 3.92 -1.99 7.39
CA GLY A 135 5.05 -1.12 7.66
C GLY A 135 5.64 -1.38 9.05
N ARG A 136 6.75 -0.69 9.35
CA ARG A 136 7.32 -0.69 10.70
C ARG A 136 6.43 0.11 11.64
N THR A 137 6.15 -0.42 12.82
CA THR A 137 5.35 0.28 13.86
C THR A 137 6.12 1.41 14.53
N THR A 138 7.44 1.48 14.29
CA THR A 138 8.34 2.54 14.76
C THR A 138 8.23 3.82 13.91
N THR A 139 7.73 3.73 12.68
CA THR A 139 7.55 4.88 11.78
C THR A 139 6.15 5.47 11.92
N LEU A 140 5.92 6.23 13.00
CA LEU A 140 4.60 6.77 13.36
C LEU A 140 3.93 7.60 12.25
N ARG A 141 4.70 8.37 11.48
CA ARG A 141 4.17 9.13 10.32
C ARG A 141 3.62 8.22 9.22
N ARG A 142 4.17 7.02 9.06
CA ARG A 142 3.69 6.02 8.10
C ARG A 142 2.39 5.38 8.58
N VAL A 143 2.24 5.18 9.90
CA VAL A 143 0.96 4.75 10.50
C VAL A 143 -0.11 5.83 10.31
N GLN A 144 0.23 7.10 10.53
CA GLN A 144 -0.68 8.23 10.28
C GLN A 144 -1.12 8.28 8.81
N ASN A 145 -0.16 8.20 7.87
CA ASN A 145 -0.45 8.18 6.44
C ASN A 145 -1.33 6.98 6.07
N PHE A 146 -1.05 5.79 6.62
CA PHE A 146 -1.87 4.60 6.41
C PHE A 146 -3.34 4.83 6.80
N ILE A 147 -3.61 5.27 8.03
CA ILE A 147 -4.97 5.54 8.50
C ILE A 147 -5.65 6.56 7.57
N ARG A 148 -4.94 7.65 7.25
CA ARG A 148 -5.42 8.71 6.38
C ARG A 148 -5.79 8.21 4.98
N THR A 149 -4.93 7.41 4.34
CA THR A 149 -5.19 6.90 2.98
C THR A 149 -6.24 5.79 2.94
N SER A 150 -6.27 4.92 3.96
CA SER A 150 -7.22 3.81 4.04
C SER A 150 -8.65 4.26 4.37
N ARG A 151 -8.81 5.46 4.95
CA ARG A 151 -10.11 6.13 5.15
C ARG A 151 -10.89 6.30 3.85
N PHE A 152 -10.20 6.59 2.76
CA PHE A 152 -10.85 6.91 1.48
C PHE A 152 -10.82 5.75 0.51
N VAL A 153 -9.72 5.00 0.47
CA VAL A 153 -9.54 3.87 -0.44
C VAL A 153 -9.03 2.65 0.32
N PRO A 154 -9.90 1.66 0.61
CA PRO A 154 -9.48 0.43 1.24
C PRO A 154 -8.60 -0.41 0.30
N GLN A 155 -7.79 -1.29 0.89
CA GLN A 155 -6.95 -2.23 0.14
C GLN A 155 -7.81 -3.23 -0.65
N GLY A 156 -7.30 -3.65 -1.80
CA GLY A 156 -7.85 -4.73 -2.59
C GLY A 156 -7.52 -6.11 -2.01
N ASP A 157 -8.29 -7.11 -2.42
CA ASP A 157 -8.23 -8.50 -1.95
C ASP A 157 -7.30 -9.41 -2.77
N THR A 158 -6.72 -8.88 -3.85
CA THR A 158 -5.80 -9.63 -4.70
C THR A 158 -4.56 -10.03 -3.90
N PRO A 159 -4.20 -11.32 -3.85
CA PRO A 159 -3.05 -11.80 -3.08
C PRO A 159 -1.72 -11.48 -3.78
N LEU A 160 -0.64 -11.38 -3.01
CA LEU A 160 0.71 -11.34 -3.58
C LEU A 160 1.15 -12.77 -3.90
N ILE A 161 1.47 -13.04 -5.16
CA ILE A 161 2.00 -14.34 -5.60
C ILE A 161 3.49 -14.20 -5.90
N ARG A 162 4.31 -15.01 -5.25
CA ARG A 162 5.75 -15.13 -5.52
C ARG A 162 6.06 -16.52 -6.04
N ARG A 163 7.05 -16.63 -6.93
CA ARG A 163 7.49 -17.89 -7.51
C ARG A 163 8.92 -18.19 -7.11
N ASP A 164 9.22 -19.47 -6.94
CA ASP A 164 10.56 -20.00 -6.65
C ASP A 164 11.26 -19.22 -5.53
N VAL A 165 10.54 -19.04 -4.41
CA VAL A 165 10.97 -18.23 -3.28
C VAL A 165 11.09 -19.08 -2.02
N PRO A 166 12.17 -18.92 -1.23
CA PRO A 166 12.24 -19.45 0.12
C PRO A 166 11.09 -18.91 0.99
N VAL A 167 10.37 -19.80 1.65
CA VAL A 167 9.30 -19.48 2.61
C VAL A 167 9.53 -20.23 3.92
N TRP A 168 9.46 -19.50 5.02
CA TRP A 168 9.43 -20.04 6.38
C TRP A 168 8.03 -19.81 6.95
N LYS A 169 7.34 -20.91 7.28
CA LYS A 169 6.05 -20.84 7.99
C LYS A 169 6.27 -20.63 9.48
N LEU A 170 5.66 -19.57 10.02
CA LEU A 170 5.69 -19.20 11.43
C LEU A 170 4.25 -19.08 11.93
N GLY A 171 3.71 -20.17 12.49
CA GLY A 171 2.30 -20.25 12.84
C GLY A 171 1.41 -20.02 11.60
N ARG A 172 0.47 -19.09 11.68
CA ARG A 172 -0.36 -18.65 10.54
C ARG A 172 0.38 -17.79 9.53
N ALA A 173 1.48 -17.14 9.92
CA ALA A 173 2.21 -16.22 9.08
C ALA A 173 3.24 -16.94 8.20
N GLN A 174 3.57 -16.31 7.09
CA GLN A 174 4.70 -16.70 6.25
C GLN A 174 5.74 -15.60 6.23
N VAL A 175 7.01 -16.00 6.35
CA VAL A 175 8.15 -15.17 6.02
C VAL A 175 8.69 -15.63 4.67
N TRP A 176 8.83 -14.71 3.72
CA TRP A 176 9.39 -15.02 2.40
C TRP A 176 10.72 -14.29 2.20
N ALA A 177 11.66 -14.93 1.53
CA ALA A 177 13.01 -14.40 1.41
C ALA A 177 13.60 -14.54 0.01
N PRO A 178 13.36 -13.58 -0.90
CA PRO A 178 13.98 -13.59 -2.23
C PRO A 178 15.50 -13.57 -2.11
N VAL A 179 16.13 -14.48 -2.84
CA VAL A 179 17.59 -14.55 -2.94
C VAL A 179 18.03 -13.81 -4.20
N LYS A 180 18.95 -12.87 -4.03
CA LYS A 180 19.62 -12.16 -5.13
C LYS A 180 21.11 -12.41 -5.04
N ILE A 181 21.69 -12.92 -6.13
CA ILE A 181 23.12 -13.16 -6.26
C ILE A 181 23.60 -12.25 -7.37
N THR A 182 24.56 -11.37 -7.10
CA THR A 182 25.12 -10.52 -8.16
C THR A 182 26.07 -11.31 -9.04
N LEU A 183 26.45 -10.71 -10.17
CA LEU A 183 27.52 -11.24 -11.02
C LEU A 183 28.77 -11.52 -10.19
N LEU A 184 29.43 -12.64 -10.49
CA LEU A 184 30.76 -12.94 -9.98
C LEU A 184 31.74 -11.92 -10.57
N THR A 185 32.57 -11.34 -9.72
CA THR A 185 33.56 -10.33 -10.12
C THR A 185 34.96 -10.71 -9.62
N GLY A 186 36.00 -10.02 -10.09
CA GLY A 186 37.40 -10.32 -9.76
C GLY A 186 38.07 -11.24 -10.79
N ASN A 187 38.90 -12.18 -10.33
CA ASN A 187 39.58 -13.14 -11.20
C ASN A 187 38.64 -14.31 -11.54
N ILE A 188 37.80 -14.12 -12.56
CA ILE A 188 36.76 -15.07 -12.95
C ILE A 188 37.39 -16.33 -13.57
N PRO A 189 37.04 -17.55 -13.11
CA PRO A 189 37.58 -18.80 -13.67
C PRO A 189 37.29 -18.97 -15.17
N GLU A 190 38.21 -19.63 -15.87
CA GLU A 190 37.97 -20.07 -17.23
C GLU A 190 36.73 -20.97 -17.30
N ASN A 191 35.85 -20.73 -18.28
CA ASN A 191 34.55 -21.41 -18.46
C ASN A 191 33.49 -21.12 -17.39
N TYR A 192 33.59 -19.99 -16.67
CA TYR A 192 32.51 -19.52 -15.81
C TYR A 192 31.23 -19.25 -16.61
N ASP A 193 30.12 -19.87 -16.19
CA ASP A 193 28.78 -19.59 -16.67
C ASP A 193 27.92 -19.04 -15.52
N HIS A 194 27.38 -17.83 -15.70
CA HIS A 194 26.69 -17.12 -14.63
C HIS A 194 25.36 -17.79 -14.25
N GLU A 195 24.62 -18.31 -15.23
CA GLU A 195 23.32 -18.95 -14.99
C GLU A 195 23.49 -20.25 -14.20
N THR A 196 24.42 -21.10 -14.63
CA THR A 196 24.77 -22.36 -13.96
C THR A 196 25.28 -22.11 -12.55
N PHE A 197 26.19 -21.13 -12.38
CA PHE A 197 26.68 -20.75 -11.06
C PHE A 197 25.54 -20.30 -10.15
N THR A 198 24.69 -19.38 -10.62
CA THR A 198 23.59 -18.83 -9.83
C THR A 198 22.58 -19.90 -9.45
N ALA A 199 22.24 -20.82 -10.36
CA ALA A 199 21.34 -21.93 -10.06
C ALA A 199 21.89 -22.85 -8.97
N LYS A 200 23.16 -23.24 -9.06
CA LYS A 200 23.84 -24.05 -8.05
C LYS A 200 24.01 -23.31 -6.72
N ALA A 201 24.32 -22.01 -6.76
CA ALA A 201 24.44 -21.18 -5.58
C ALA A 201 23.11 -21.03 -4.83
N ARG A 202 21.99 -20.83 -5.55
CA ARG A 202 20.65 -20.84 -4.95
C ARG A 202 20.34 -22.17 -4.26
N LYS A 203 20.70 -23.29 -4.89
CA LYS A 203 20.55 -24.62 -4.28
C LYS A 203 21.40 -24.75 -3.01
N ALA A 204 22.67 -24.36 -3.06
CA ALA A 204 23.57 -24.41 -1.91
C ALA A 204 23.07 -23.53 -0.75
N ILE A 205 22.59 -22.31 -1.03
CA ILE A 205 21.94 -21.44 -0.05
C ILE A 205 20.74 -22.15 0.59
N ALA A 206 19.87 -22.74 -0.23
CA ALA A 206 18.68 -23.44 0.25
C ALA A 206 19.00 -24.67 1.11
N GLU A 207 20.08 -25.40 0.80
CA GLU A 207 20.59 -26.49 1.65
C GLU A 207 21.15 -26.00 3.00
N GLY A 208 21.45 -24.71 3.11
CA GLY A 208 21.92 -24.08 4.34
C GLY A 208 20.79 -23.61 5.25
N PHE A 209 19.56 -23.57 4.75
CA PHE A 209 18.41 -23.18 5.54
C PHE A 209 17.95 -24.32 6.46
N GLU A 210 17.51 -23.95 7.66
CA GLU A 210 16.90 -24.85 8.62
C GLU A 210 15.37 -24.85 8.49
N ASN A 211 14.75 -23.67 8.38
CA ASN A 211 13.29 -23.51 8.38
C ASN A 211 12.75 -23.01 7.04
N PHE A 212 13.53 -22.26 6.26
CA PHE A 212 13.12 -21.84 4.93
C PHE A 212 13.06 -23.02 3.95
N GLN A 213 11.94 -23.13 3.24
CA GLN A 213 11.74 -24.11 2.17
C GLN A 213 11.53 -23.40 0.85
N LEU A 214 12.17 -23.86 -0.22
CA LEU A 214 11.95 -23.30 -1.55
C LEU A 214 10.56 -23.71 -2.06
N ILE A 215 9.66 -22.73 -2.19
CA ILE A 215 8.30 -22.94 -2.68
C ILE A 215 8.18 -22.43 -4.11
N ARG A 216 7.71 -23.30 -5.02
CA ARG A 216 7.49 -22.97 -6.44
C ARG A 216 6.52 -21.81 -6.61
N GLN A 217 5.46 -21.76 -5.81
CA GLN A 217 4.49 -20.70 -5.82
C GLN A 217 3.93 -20.47 -4.41
N ALA A 218 4.24 -19.31 -3.83
CA ALA A 218 3.75 -18.88 -2.54
C ALA A 218 2.63 -17.84 -2.74
N ARG A 219 1.49 -18.06 -2.09
CA ARG A 219 0.40 -17.07 -1.98
C ARG A 219 0.53 -16.39 -0.63
N LEU A 220 0.80 -15.10 -0.66
CA LEU A 220 1.10 -14.29 0.51
C LEU A 220 -0.08 -13.38 0.86
N SER A 221 -0.37 -13.28 2.15
CA SER A 221 -1.34 -12.39 2.77
C SER A 221 -0.71 -11.05 3.16
N ARG A 222 -1.53 -10.10 3.63
CA ARG A 222 -1.07 -8.79 4.13
C ARG A 222 -0.27 -8.88 5.42
N SER A 223 -0.47 -9.96 6.18
CA SER A 223 0.21 -10.20 7.45
C SER A 223 1.55 -10.91 7.27
N ASP A 224 1.87 -11.39 6.06
CA ASP A 224 3.15 -12.02 5.77
C ASP A 224 4.29 -10.98 5.69
N ARG A 225 5.54 -11.44 5.88
CA ARG A 225 6.72 -10.57 5.98
C ARG A 225 7.83 -11.01 5.05
N GLY A 226 8.49 -10.02 4.44
CA GLY A 226 9.52 -10.23 3.43
C GLY A 226 10.88 -9.74 3.87
N PHE A 227 11.92 -10.54 3.59
CA PHE A 227 13.32 -10.14 3.78
C PHE A 227 14.15 -10.49 2.55
N TYR A 228 14.76 -9.50 1.90
CA TYR A 228 15.56 -9.69 0.70
C TYR A 228 16.99 -10.06 1.08
N MET A 229 17.46 -11.19 0.59
CA MET A 229 18.79 -11.72 0.84
C MET A 229 19.70 -11.47 -0.35
N ASP A 230 20.65 -10.55 -0.20
CA ASP A 230 21.62 -10.20 -1.22
C ASP A 230 22.99 -10.83 -0.93
N PHE A 231 23.57 -11.44 -1.96
CA PHE A 231 24.86 -12.11 -1.96
C PHE A 231 25.76 -11.50 -3.03
N TYR A 232 26.96 -11.05 -2.64
CA TYR A 232 27.92 -10.39 -3.52
C TYR A 232 29.25 -11.17 -3.58
N PRO A 233 29.42 -12.07 -4.56
CA PRO A 233 30.64 -12.86 -4.70
C PRO A 233 31.75 -12.12 -5.48
N TRP A 234 32.99 -12.19 -4.97
CA TRP A 234 34.21 -11.66 -5.60
C TRP A 234 35.39 -12.62 -5.41
N ILE A 235 36.20 -12.86 -6.45
CA ILE A 235 37.35 -13.76 -6.41
C ILE A 235 38.66 -12.96 -6.51
N SER A 236 39.61 -13.24 -5.61
CA SER A 236 40.96 -12.66 -5.67
C SER A 236 41.86 -13.34 -6.70
N GLU A 237 43.03 -12.76 -6.96
CA GLU A 237 44.03 -13.32 -7.86
C GLU A 237 44.50 -14.72 -7.41
N GLU A 238 44.50 -15.00 -6.11
CA GLU A 238 44.87 -16.29 -5.50
C GLU A 238 43.71 -17.30 -5.44
N ASN A 239 42.66 -17.13 -6.25
CA ASN A 239 41.47 -17.99 -6.28
C ASN A 239 40.73 -18.11 -4.93
N THR A 240 40.76 -17.05 -4.13
CA THR A 240 39.98 -16.98 -2.88
C THR A 240 38.66 -16.26 -3.15
N LEU A 241 37.54 -16.91 -2.80
CA LEU A 241 36.20 -16.32 -2.88
C LEU A 241 35.88 -15.55 -1.60
N TYR A 242 35.50 -14.30 -1.78
CA TYR A 242 34.93 -13.42 -0.77
C TYR A 242 33.44 -13.24 -1.05
N LEU A 243 32.60 -13.57 -0.07
CA LEU A 243 31.16 -13.50 -0.17
C LEU A 243 30.62 -12.49 0.85
N SER A 244 30.25 -11.30 0.37
CA SER A 244 29.56 -10.31 1.20
C SER A 244 28.07 -10.58 1.22
N LEU A 245 27.44 -10.29 2.36
CA LEU A 245 26.01 -10.51 2.60
C LEU A 245 25.31 -9.21 2.99
N ALA A 246 24.06 -9.04 2.57
CA ALA A 246 23.17 -8.00 3.08
C ALA A 246 21.72 -8.50 3.13
N LEU A 247 21.05 -8.28 4.26
CA LEU A 247 19.64 -8.59 4.46
C LEU A 247 18.86 -7.28 4.54
N PHE A 248 17.82 -7.14 3.73
CA PHE A 248 16.94 -5.97 3.75
C PHE A 248 15.53 -6.37 4.17
N SER A 249 14.92 -5.59 5.05
CA SER A 249 13.48 -5.72 5.32
C SER A 249 12.68 -5.20 4.13
N GLN A 250 11.52 -5.80 3.84
CA GLN A 250 10.56 -5.27 2.88
C GLN A 250 10.11 -3.83 3.17
N PHE A 251 10.30 -3.36 4.40
CA PHE A 251 9.96 -2.00 4.79
C PHE A 251 11.12 -1.02 4.63
N HIS A 252 12.35 -1.48 4.38
CA HIS A 252 13.51 -0.62 4.27
C HIS A 252 14.56 -1.17 3.28
N CYS A 253 14.40 -0.85 2.00
CA CYS A 253 15.24 -1.38 0.90
C CYS A 253 16.62 -0.72 0.75
N LYS A 254 16.95 0.33 1.51
CA LYS A 254 18.21 1.09 1.36
C LYS A 254 19.29 0.72 2.38
N ASN A 255 18.90 0.63 3.65
CA ASN A 255 19.77 0.24 4.75
C ASN A 255 19.44 -1.20 5.12
N PRO A 256 20.42 -2.11 5.09
CA PRO A 256 20.18 -3.49 5.48
C PRO A 256 19.95 -3.58 6.99
N VAL A 257 19.11 -4.52 7.40
CA VAL A 257 18.94 -4.90 8.82
C VAL A 257 20.11 -5.76 9.30
N PHE A 258 20.87 -6.34 8.37
CA PHE A 258 22.10 -7.09 8.65
C PHE A 258 23.05 -7.01 7.45
N GLU A 259 24.36 -6.84 7.69
CA GLU A 259 25.36 -6.94 6.63
C GLU A 259 26.71 -7.51 7.09
N LYS A 260 27.37 -8.24 6.18
CA LYS A 260 28.76 -8.72 6.30
C LYS A 260 29.63 -8.21 5.15
N LYS A 261 29.55 -6.91 4.83
CA LYS A 261 30.36 -6.30 3.75
C LYS A 261 31.82 -6.06 4.14
N LYS A 262 32.06 -5.62 5.38
CA LYS A 262 33.43 -5.33 5.87
C LYS A 262 34.20 -6.57 6.32
N LYS A 263 33.48 -7.65 6.61
CA LYS A 263 34.01 -8.95 7.02
C LYS A 263 33.27 -10.04 6.25
N PRO A 264 33.51 -10.14 4.93
CA PRO A 264 32.86 -11.15 4.09
C PRO A 264 33.22 -12.55 4.57
N LEU A 265 32.41 -13.53 4.17
CA LEU A 265 32.80 -14.92 4.31
C LEU A 265 33.90 -15.23 3.29
N VAL A 266 34.86 -16.07 3.67
CA VAL A 266 36.04 -16.35 2.86
C VAL A 266 36.27 -17.85 2.77
N ALA A 267 36.49 -18.35 1.56
CA ALA A 267 36.93 -19.72 1.31
C ALA A 267 37.67 -19.82 -0.03
N PRO A 268 38.48 -20.86 -0.26
CA PRO A 268 38.98 -21.16 -1.61
C PRO A 268 37.82 -21.31 -2.60
N TRP A 269 38.01 -20.91 -3.86
CA TRP A 269 36.98 -21.03 -4.89
C TRP A 269 36.48 -22.48 -5.04
N SER A 270 37.34 -23.48 -4.86
CA SER A 270 36.95 -24.90 -4.91
C SER A 270 35.90 -25.31 -3.86
N GLN A 271 35.68 -24.50 -2.82
CA GLN A 271 34.72 -24.73 -1.74
C GLN A 271 33.53 -23.77 -1.77
N TRP A 272 33.28 -23.10 -2.90
CA TRP A 272 32.27 -22.04 -2.99
C TRP A 272 30.87 -22.53 -2.60
N GLU A 273 30.45 -23.74 -2.96
CA GLU A 273 29.12 -24.27 -2.59
C GLU A 273 28.95 -24.38 -1.06
N ALA A 274 29.99 -24.83 -0.34
CA ALA A 274 29.96 -24.89 1.12
C ALA A 274 29.89 -23.48 1.76
N LEU A 275 30.57 -22.50 1.16
CA LEU A 275 30.52 -21.11 1.60
C LEU A 275 29.11 -20.52 1.43
N PHE A 276 28.44 -20.80 0.30
CA PHE A 276 27.07 -20.36 0.05
C PHE A 276 26.04 -21.07 0.96
N ARG A 277 26.27 -22.35 1.30
CA ARG A 277 25.48 -23.06 2.30
C ARG A 277 25.60 -22.41 3.68
N GLN A 278 26.82 -22.11 4.12
CA GLN A 278 27.05 -21.38 5.38
C GLN A 278 26.40 -19.99 5.35
N ALA A 279 26.45 -19.31 4.21
CA ALA A 279 25.83 -18.01 4.03
C ALA A 279 24.30 -18.06 4.16
N GLY A 280 23.66 -19.11 3.63
CA GLY A 280 22.23 -19.37 3.81
C GLY A 280 21.83 -19.44 5.29
N ALA A 281 22.54 -20.26 6.08
CA ALA A 281 22.31 -20.38 7.52
C ALA A 281 22.47 -19.04 8.26
N ILE A 282 23.50 -18.27 7.92
CA ILE A 282 23.74 -16.94 8.51
C ILE A 282 22.62 -15.96 8.19
N MET A 283 22.13 -15.97 6.94
CA MET A 283 21.08 -15.06 6.50
C MET A 283 19.72 -15.42 7.12
N GLU A 284 19.42 -16.70 7.31
CA GLU A 284 18.23 -17.13 8.04
C GLU A 284 18.29 -16.73 9.52
N GLN A 285 19.44 -16.89 10.18
CA GLN A 285 19.60 -16.41 11.55
C GLN A 285 19.40 -14.89 11.63
N ALA A 286 19.93 -14.13 10.67
CA ALA A 286 19.72 -12.69 10.62
C ALA A 286 18.25 -12.29 10.42
N VAL A 287 17.46 -13.11 9.71
CA VAL A 287 15.99 -12.93 9.62
C VAL A 287 15.35 -13.13 10.98
N ARG A 288 15.71 -14.21 11.71
CA ARG A 288 15.21 -14.47 13.06
C ARG A 288 15.53 -13.30 14.00
N ASP A 289 16.78 -12.86 14.02
CA ASP A 289 17.24 -11.75 14.85
C ASP A 289 16.44 -10.46 14.56
N ALA A 290 16.14 -10.18 13.29
CA ALA A 290 15.34 -9.01 12.89
C ALA A 290 13.86 -9.12 13.32
N ILE A 291 13.29 -10.33 13.33
CA ILE A 291 11.92 -10.60 13.82
C ILE A 291 11.84 -10.47 15.35
N GLU A 292 12.91 -10.82 16.06
CA GLU A 292 12.97 -10.76 17.52
C GLU A 292 13.41 -9.38 18.04
N ASP A 293 13.94 -8.50 17.17
CA ASP A 293 14.40 -7.16 17.55
C ASP A 293 13.22 -6.20 17.84
N PRO A 294 13.03 -5.77 19.11
CA PRO A 294 11.95 -4.86 19.47
C PRO A 294 12.18 -3.41 19.00
N GLU A 295 13.40 -3.03 18.60
CA GLU A 295 13.75 -1.66 18.22
C GLU A 295 13.64 -1.39 16.71
N SER A 296 13.88 -2.39 15.87
CA SER A 296 13.84 -2.25 14.40
C SER A 296 12.47 -1.80 13.88
N GLY A 297 11.40 -2.26 14.55
CA GLY A 297 10.03 -2.17 14.05
C GLY A 297 9.68 -3.24 13.01
N ASP A 298 10.60 -4.13 12.67
CA ASP A 298 10.35 -5.33 11.85
C ASP A 298 9.83 -6.50 12.71
N GLY A 299 9.99 -6.42 14.03
CA GLY A 299 9.62 -7.50 14.94
C GLY A 299 8.12 -7.76 15.06
N PHE A 300 7.77 -9.04 15.21
CA PHE A 300 6.39 -9.52 15.35
C PHE A 300 6.35 -10.91 16.00
N ASP A 301 5.20 -11.22 16.59
CA ASP A 301 4.82 -12.53 17.12
C ASP A 301 3.84 -13.21 16.17
N PRO A 302 4.11 -14.45 15.72
CA PRO A 302 3.16 -15.19 14.91
C PRO A 302 1.96 -15.67 15.73
N VAL A 303 0.78 -15.63 15.12
CA VAL A 303 -0.42 -16.30 15.64
C VAL A 303 -0.29 -17.80 15.43
N ASP A 304 -0.65 -18.60 16.43
CA ASP A 304 -0.54 -20.06 16.39
C ASP A 304 -1.40 -20.64 15.24
N GLU A 305 -0.88 -21.67 14.56
CA GLU A 305 -1.61 -22.37 13.50
C GLU A 305 -2.90 -23.02 14.02
N LYS A 306 -2.93 -23.38 15.31
CA LYS A 306 -4.09 -24.00 15.99
C LYS A 306 -5.11 -23.01 16.52
N THR A 307 -4.81 -21.71 16.53
CA THR A 307 -5.82 -20.70 16.86
C THR A 307 -7.05 -20.95 15.97
N GLU A 308 -8.25 -20.85 16.52
CA GLU A 308 -9.49 -21.03 15.75
C GLU A 308 -9.69 -19.86 14.77
N THR A 309 -10.11 -20.16 13.56
CA THR A 309 -10.43 -19.14 12.55
C THR A 309 -11.88 -18.71 12.69
N VAL A 310 -12.09 -17.44 13.04
CA VAL A 310 -13.41 -16.81 13.22
C VAL A 310 -13.58 -15.63 12.26
N THR A 311 -14.79 -15.13 12.06
CA THR A 311 -15.03 -13.95 11.23
C THR A 311 -14.86 -12.65 12.04
N TRP A 312 -14.74 -11.52 11.35
CA TRP A 312 -14.68 -10.20 11.97
C TRP A 312 -15.95 -9.88 12.78
N GLU A 313 -17.12 -10.35 12.33
CA GLU A 313 -18.40 -10.20 13.00
C GLU A 313 -18.41 -10.97 14.33
N GLN A 314 -17.85 -12.19 14.36
CA GLN A 314 -17.80 -13.03 15.55
C GLN A 314 -16.92 -12.42 16.66
N ILE A 315 -15.91 -11.62 16.29
CA ILE A 315 -15.06 -10.90 17.25
C ILE A 315 -15.53 -9.47 17.53
N GLY A 316 -16.74 -9.08 17.09
CA GLY A 316 -17.35 -7.79 17.41
C GLY A 316 -16.92 -6.62 16.53
N PHE A 317 -16.34 -6.88 15.36
CA PHE A 317 -15.88 -5.85 14.41
C PHE A 317 -16.52 -5.99 13.01
N PRO A 318 -17.86 -6.09 12.87
CA PRO A 318 -18.51 -6.04 11.55
C PRO A 318 -18.19 -4.73 10.83
N LEU A 319 -18.20 -4.71 9.49
CA LEU A 319 -18.12 -3.44 8.76
C LEU A 319 -19.27 -2.53 9.20
N PRO A 320 -19.01 -1.26 9.57
CA PRO A 320 -20.09 -0.35 9.90
C PRO A 320 -20.95 -0.09 8.65
N PRO A 321 -22.25 0.20 8.81
CA PRO A 321 -23.11 0.50 7.69
C PRO A 321 -22.66 1.77 6.96
N GLU A 322 -22.98 1.87 5.67
CA GLU A 322 -22.79 3.11 4.91
C GLU A 322 -23.56 4.24 5.60
N PRO A 323 -22.94 5.42 5.85
CA PRO A 323 -23.63 6.56 6.41
C PRO A 323 -24.85 6.92 5.57
N GLU A 324 -25.93 7.32 6.23
CA GLU A 324 -27.09 7.86 5.51
C GLU A 324 -26.61 9.03 4.64
N LYS A 325 -26.86 8.94 3.33
CA LYS A 325 -26.60 10.04 2.42
C LYS A 325 -27.40 11.23 2.94
N LYS A 326 -26.70 12.28 3.39
CA LYS A 326 -27.37 13.57 3.65
C LYS A 326 -28.14 13.89 2.38
N ALA A 327 -29.45 14.11 2.50
CA ALA A 327 -30.26 14.55 1.37
C ALA A 327 -29.52 15.71 0.71
N ALA A 328 -29.40 15.68 -0.62
CA ALA A 328 -28.78 16.75 -1.39
C ALA A 328 -29.26 18.08 -0.81
N SER A 329 -28.31 18.94 -0.41
CA SER A 329 -28.67 20.22 0.19
C SER A 329 -29.65 20.92 -0.74
N VAL A 330 -30.66 21.56 -0.17
CA VAL A 330 -31.70 22.33 -0.87
C VAL A 330 -31.06 23.07 -2.06
N LEU A 331 -31.64 22.86 -3.26
CA LEU A 331 -31.27 23.62 -4.46
C LEU A 331 -31.18 25.09 -4.07
N SER A 332 -29.99 25.68 -4.22
CA SER A 332 -29.75 27.07 -3.88
C SER A 332 -29.82 27.93 -5.14
N ASP A 333 -30.51 29.06 -5.03
CA ASP A 333 -30.53 30.11 -6.07
C ASP A 333 -29.27 30.99 -6.03
N ALA A 334 -28.29 30.67 -5.17
CA ALA A 334 -27.01 31.37 -5.15
C ALA A 334 -26.35 31.33 -6.54
N ALA A 335 -25.65 32.40 -6.91
CA ALA A 335 -24.91 32.41 -8.16
C ALA A 335 -23.74 31.40 -8.09
N ILE A 336 -23.60 30.55 -9.11
CA ILE A 336 -22.43 29.67 -9.28
C ILE A 336 -21.33 30.47 -9.98
N PRO A 337 -20.13 30.62 -9.40
CA PRO A 337 -19.00 31.26 -10.08
C PRO A 337 -18.60 30.58 -11.39
N THR A 338 -18.06 31.36 -12.33
CA THR A 338 -17.44 30.83 -13.56
C THR A 338 -15.92 30.71 -13.45
N GLU A 339 -15.29 31.42 -12.51
CA GLU A 339 -13.84 31.37 -12.26
C GLU A 339 -13.55 30.78 -10.87
N TRP A 340 -12.73 29.73 -10.88
CA TRP A 340 -12.42 28.92 -9.72
C TRP A 340 -10.91 28.80 -9.54
N VAL A 341 -10.45 28.89 -8.30
CA VAL A 341 -9.05 28.66 -7.91
C VAL A 341 -9.00 27.61 -6.81
N SER A 342 -8.00 26.74 -6.84
CA SER A 342 -7.86 25.69 -5.82
C SER A 342 -7.75 26.30 -4.42
N GLU A 343 -8.40 25.69 -3.46
CA GLU A 343 -8.28 26.11 -2.06
C GLU A 343 -6.84 25.87 -1.58
N ASN A 344 -6.10 26.94 -1.29
CA ASN A 344 -4.73 26.86 -0.79
C ASN A 344 -4.73 26.69 0.75
N ARG A 345 -5.52 25.72 1.24
CA ARG A 345 -5.48 25.31 2.65
C ARG A 345 -4.77 23.98 2.77
N GLN A 346 -4.08 23.81 3.88
CA GLN A 346 -3.60 22.48 4.25
C GLN A 346 -4.84 21.62 4.59
N PRO A 347 -4.99 20.44 3.96
CA PRO A 347 -6.13 19.55 4.27
C PRO A 347 -6.16 19.22 5.76
N SER A 348 -7.35 19.25 6.35
CA SER A 348 -7.60 18.72 7.69
C SER A 348 -7.33 17.20 7.70
N PRO A 349 -7.02 16.58 8.86
CA PRO A 349 -6.96 15.12 8.97
C PRO A 349 -8.25 14.40 8.51
N ASP A 350 -9.39 15.10 8.57
CA ASP A 350 -10.69 14.59 8.10
C ASP A 350 -10.97 14.84 6.61
N ASP A 351 -10.21 15.73 5.97
CA ASP A 351 -10.32 15.97 4.54
C ASP A 351 -9.62 14.83 3.77
N PRO A 352 -10.15 14.40 2.61
CA PRO A 352 -9.44 13.49 1.73
C PRO A 352 -8.09 14.05 1.28
N PRO A 353 -7.11 13.18 1.00
CA PRO A 353 -5.93 13.59 0.24
C PRO A 353 -6.34 14.27 -1.07
N VAL A 354 -5.77 15.45 -1.33
CA VAL A 354 -6.03 16.21 -2.58
C VAL A 354 -5.67 15.36 -3.79
N VAL A 355 -4.51 14.68 -3.71
CA VAL A 355 -4.11 13.62 -4.64
C VAL A 355 -3.56 12.48 -3.81
N GLN A 356 -4.29 11.37 -3.76
CA GLN A 356 -3.78 10.09 -3.28
C GLN A 356 -3.21 9.31 -4.46
N PHE A 357 -2.07 8.68 -4.29
CA PHE A 357 -1.53 7.73 -5.27
C PHE A 357 -1.34 6.36 -4.61
N ARG A 358 -1.47 5.31 -5.41
CA ARG A 358 -1.23 3.93 -4.96
C ARG A 358 -0.94 3.01 -6.14
N PHE A 359 -0.20 1.94 -5.89
CA PHE A 359 -0.21 0.81 -6.80
C PHE A 359 -1.53 0.03 -6.65
N PRO A 360 -2.00 -0.67 -7.70
CA PRO A 360 -3.07 -1.65 -7.56
C PRO A 360 -2.69 -2.79 -6.60
N ALA A 361 -3.69 -3.48 -6.05
CA ALA A 361 -3.45 -4.73 -5.35
C ALA A 361 -2.68 -5.71 -6.28
N PRO A 362 -1.71 -6.48 -5.77
CA PRO A 362 -1.39 -6.69 -4.35
C PRO A 362 -0.32 -5.73 -3.78
N LEU A 363 -0.05 -4.59 -4.43
CA LEU A 363 1.04 -3.66 -4.08
C LEU A 363 0.54 -2.33 -3.48
N ASP A 364 -0.76 -2.20 -3.26
CA ASP A 364 -1.49 -1.08 -2.68
C ASP A 364 -1.10 -0.72 -1.23
N GLN A 365 -0.18 -1.46 -0.58
CA GLN A 365 0.55 -0.95 0.59
C GLN A 365 1.49 0.21 0.25
N TYR A 366 1.90 0.30 -1.01
CA TYR A 366 2.65 1.44 -1.52
C TYR A 366 1.64 2.53 -1.94
N ALA A 367 1.10 3.20 -0.94
CA ALA A 367 0.18 4.32 -1.09
C ALA A 367 0.70 5.56 -0.37
N GLY A 368 0.36 6.73 -0.91
CA GLY A 368 0.75 8.02 -0.35
C GLY A 368 -0.07 9.15 -0.93
N GLU A 369 0.36 10.37 -0.67
CA GLU A 369 -0.33 11.57 -1.16
C GLU A 369 0.65 12.64 -1.66
N VAL A 370 0.13 13.56 -2.46
CA VAL A 370 0.81 14.80 -2.85
C VAL A 370 0.06 15.95 -2.18
N THR A 371 0.73 16.63 -1.26
CA THR A 371 0.09 17.54 -0.30
C THR A 371 0.02 18.99 -0.72
N ARG A 372 0.76 19.38 -1.76
CA ARG A 372 0.79 20.76 -2.26
C ARG A 372 0.59 20.83 -3.76
N GLY A 373 -0.20 21.82 -4.16
CA GLY A 373 -0.46 22.14 -5.54
C GLY A 373 -1.35 23.37 -5.65
N LYS A 374 -1.68 23.70 -6.90
CA LYS A 374 -2.60 24.78 -7.25
C LYS A 374 -3.39 24.37 -8.49
N GLY A 375 -4.53 25.00 -8.71
CA GLY A 375 -5.32 24.81 -9.91
C GLY A 375 -6.21 26.01 -10.18
N GLU A 376 -6.60 26.14 -11.43
CA GLU A 376 -7.54 27.14 -11.90
C GLU A 376 -8.50 26.48 -12.88
N LEU A 377 -9.80 26.75 -12.73
CA LEU A 377 -10.84 26.33 -13.66
C LEU A 377 -11.64 27.55 -14.09
N HIS A 378 -11.98 27.62 -15.37
CA HIS A 378 -12.78 28.66 -15.96
C HIS A 378 -13.87 28.03 -16.84
N LEU A 379 -15.13 28.35 -16.58
CA LEU A 379 -16.26 28.02 -17.43
C LEU A 379 -16.66 29.26 -18.23
N ALA A 380 -16.90 29.12 -19.54
CA ALA A 380 -17.43 30.25 -20.30
C ALA A 380 -18.85 30.63 -19.82
N ARG A 381 -19.66 29.62 -19.50
CA ARG A 381 -21.01 29.75 -18.92
C ARG A 381 -21.27 28.57 -17.99
N ILE A 382 -22.05 28.78 -16.93
CA ILE A 382 -22.43 27.74 -15.95
C ILE A 382 -23.26 26.62 -16.61
N THR A 383 -23.98 26.96 -17.69
CA THR A 383 -24.82 26.04 -18.47
C THR A 383 -24.06 25.31 -19.58
N ASP A 384 -22.73 25.40 -19.61
CA ASP A 384 -21.89 24.90 -20.69
C ASP A 384 -20.59 24.30 -20.11
N LEU A 385 -20.72 23.17 -19.43
CA LEU A 385 -19.60 22.50 -18.75
C LEU A 385 -18.49 22.05 -19.72
N ASP A 386 -18.84 21.75 -20.98
CA ASP A 386 -17.89 21.40 -22.05
C ASP A 386 -16.94 22.57 -22.40
N SER A 387 -17.36 23.80 -22.11
CA SER A 387 -16.54 25.00 -22.26
C SER A 387 -15.44 25.14 -21.20
N MET A 388 -15.43 24.26 -20.18
CA MET A 388 -14.47 24.37 -19.08
C MET A 388 -13.02 24.26 -19.58
N ARG A 389 -12.18 25.18 -19.13
CA ARG A 389 -10.73 25.21 -19.36
C ARG A 389 -10.02 25.40 -18.03
N GLY A 390 -8.74 25.06 -17.97
CA GLY A 390 -8.00 25.20 -16.74
C GLY A 390 -6.80 24.28 -16.64
N PHE A 391 -6.22 24.26 -15.46
CA PHE A 391 -5.12 23.37 -15.14
C PHE A 391 -5.10 23.01 -13.65
N VAL A 392 -4.41 21.91 -13.36
CA VAL A 392 -3.95 21.58 -12.01
C VAL A 392 -2.45 21.34 -12.09
N GLU A 393 -1.71 21.90 -11.14
CA GLU A 393 -0.26 21.77 -10.99
C GLU A 393 0.05 21.33 -9.57
N MET A 394 0.64 20.15 -9.42
CA MET A 394 1.05 19.59 -8.14
C MET A 394 2.56 19.69 -7.97
N GLU A 395 3.03 19.79 -6.73
CA GLU A 395 4.45 19.79 -6.39
C GLU A 395 4.92 18.36 -6.06
N PRO A 396 5.68 17.67 -6.94
CA PRO A 396 6.17 16.33 -6.64
C PRO A 396 7.12 16.30 -5.43
N GLY A 397 7.72 17.44 -5.06
CA GLY A 397 8.49 17.59 -3.82
C GLY A 397 7.66 17.54 -2.53
N SER A 398 6.33 17.51 -2.64
CA SER A 398 5.39 17.36 -1.52
C SER A 398 4.85 15.94 -1.37
N VAL A 399 5.35 14.99 -2.19
CA VAL A 399 5.00 13.58 -2.13
C VAL A 399 5.40 13.00 -0.77
N THR A 400 4.50 12.24 -0.16
CA THR A 400 4.80 11.51 1.07
C THR A 400 4.04 10.19 1.15
N MET A 401 4.70 9.17 1.68
CA MET A 401 4.11 7.91 2.14
C MET A 401 4.19 7.78 3.67
N GLY A 402 4.49 8.90 4.35
CA GLY A 402 4.74 8.95 5.79
C GLY A 402 6.10 8.42 6.23
N GLU A 403 7.05 8.22 5.31
CA GLU A 403 8.41 7.73 5.61
C GLU A 403 9.48 8.61 4.97
N PRO A 404 10.17 9.48 5.73
CA PRO A 404 11.06 10.50 5.18
C PRO A 404 12.16 9.98 4.25
N ASP A 405 12.73 8.81 4.53
CA ASP A 405 13.78 8.22 3.70
C ASP A 405 13.23 7.68 2.36
N LEU A 406 12.02 7.12 2.37
CA LEU A 406 11.31 6.71 1.17
C LEU A 406 10.88 7.93 0.36
N ASP A 407 10.32 8.95 1.02
CA ASP A 407 9.91 10.21 0.40
C ASP A 407 11.10 10.88 -0.31
N LYS A 408 12.25 10.95 0.36
CA LYS A 408 13.49 11.48 -0.23
C LYS A 408 13.97 10.66 -1.43
N THR A 409 13.77 9.34 -1.40
CA THR A 409 14.11 8.46 -2.52
C THR A 409 13.21 8.73 -3.72
N LEU A 410 11.89 8.84 -3.51
CA LEU A 410 10.91 9.19 -4.54
C LEU A 410 11.20 10.57 -5.15
N GLN A 411 11.64 11.53 -4.34
CA GLN A 411 12.02 12.87 -4.81
C GLN A 411 13.34 12.88 -5.59
N GLY A 412 14.15 11.84 -5.46
CA GLY A 412 15.48 11.71 -6.06
C GLY A 412 15.46 11.57 -7.60
N SER A 413 16.65 11.63 -8.20
CA SER A 413 16.82 11.66 -9.67
C SER A 413 16.36 10.39 -10.39
N LEU A 414 16.33 9.24 -9.70
CA LEU A 414 15.88 7.97 -10.27
C LEU A 414 14.36 7.98 -10.50
N PHE A 415 13.58 8.52 -9.55
CA PHE A 415 12.13 8.57 -9.60
C PHE A 415 11.66 9.92 -10.15
N LEU A 416 11.23 10.87 -9.31
CA LEU A 416 10.57 12.11 -9.77
C LEU A 416 11.53 13.21 -10.22
N ASN A 417 12.79 13.18 -9.76
CA ASN A 417 13.80 14.18 -10.04
C ASN A 417 13.32 15.63 -9.79
N VAL A 418 12.79 15.87 -8.59
CA VAL A 418 12.05 17.10 -8.27
C VAL A 418 12.89 18.37 -8.35
N LYS A 419 14.22 18.24 -8.25
CA LYS A 419 15.15 19.36 -8.47
C LYS A 419 15.12 19.86 -9.93
N LYS A 420 14.98 18.95 -10.89
CA LYS A 420 14.90 19.26 -12.32
C LYS A 420 13.46 19.50 -12.78
N TYR A 421 12.51 18.78 -12.19
CA TYR A 421 11.09 18.83 -12.53
C TYR A 421 10.26 19.12 -11.27
N PRO A 422 10.20 20.39 -10.83
CA PRO A 422 9.56 20.76 -9.56
C PRO A 422 8.03 20.74 -9.59
N ALA A 423 7.43 20.54 -10.77
CA ALA A 423 6.00 20.55 -10.98
C ALA A 423 5.57 19.36 -11.85
N ALA A 424 4.40 18.79 -11.52
CA ALA A 424 3.64 17.91 -12.40
C ALA A 424 2.31 18.61 -12.72
N LYS A 425 1.92 18.66 -14.00
CA LYS A 425 0.83 19.52 -14.46
C LYS A 425 -0.12 18.80 -15.40
N PHE A 426 -1.42 18.98 -15.19
CA PHE A 426 -2.47 18.60 -16.12
C PHE A 426 -3.13 19.87 -16.66
N THR A 427 -3.19 20.02 -17.99
CA THR A 427 -3.87 21.15 -18.65
C THR A 427 -5.06 20.62 -19.45
N ILE A 428 -6.25 21.15 -19.17
CA ILE A 428 -7.51 20.70 -19.78
C ILE A 428 -7.55 21.14 -21.24
N SER A 429 -7.77 20.18 -22.14
CA SER A 429 -7.97 20.42 -23.58
C SER A 429 -9.45 20.37 -23.95
N SER A 430 -10.20 19.42 -23.40
CA SER A 430 -11.62 19.24 -23.65
C SER A 430 -12.32 18.56 -22.48
N VAL A 431 -13.62 18.83 -22.35
CA VAL A 431 -14.52 18.24 -21.37
C VAL A 431 -15.75 17.75 -22.11
N VAL A 432 -16.25 16.58 -21.73
CA VAL A 432 -17.51 16.03 -22.19
C VAL A 432 -18.36 15.75 -20.96
N ALA A 433 -19.50 16.43 -20.84
CA ALA A 433 -20.42 16.29 -19.72
C ALA A 433 -21.73 15.60 -20.14
N ASP A 434 -22.28 14.75 -19.27
CA ASP A 434 -23.61 14.13 -19.50
C ASP A 434 -24.75 15.16 -19.35
N SER A 435 -24.53 16.19 -18.54
CA SER A 435 -25.44 17.32 -18.36
C SER A 435 -24.72 18.64 -18.59
N ALA A 436 -25.34 19.54 -19.35
CA ALA A 436 -24.70 20.79 -19.75
C ALA A 436 -24.44 21.77 -18.59
N ALA A 437 -25.23 21.75 -17.50
CA ALA A 437 -25.19 22.76 -16.44
C ALA A 437 -24.71 22.21 -15.09
N LEU A 438 -23.91 23.03 -14.38
CA LEU A 438 -23.62 22.84 -12.95
C LEU A 438 -24.79 23.36 -12.10
N GLU A 439 -25.19 22.61 -11.08
CA GLU A 439 -26.29 22.94 -10.17
C GLU A 439 -25.90 22.56 -8.73
N TYR A 440 -26.25 23.41 -7.75
CA TYR A 440 -25.92 23.13 -6.34
C TYR A 440 -26.53 21.82 -5.86
N GLY A 441 -25.73 21.01 -5.17
CA GLY A 441 -26.16 19.71 -4.62
C GLY A 441 -26.42 18.64 -5.67
N ARG A 442 -26.05 18.88 -6.93
CA ARG A 442 -26.14 17.91 -8.02
C ARG A 442 -24.74 17.53 -8.49
N LEU A 443 -24.47 16.23 -8.46
CA LEU A 443 -23.28 15.63 -9.01
C LEU A 443 -23.35 15.64 -10.55
N SER A 444 -22.35 16.23 -11.19
CA SER A 444 -22.19 16.27 -12.64
C SER A 444 -21.02 15.37 -13.05
N PRO A 445 -21.28 14.16 -13.60
CA PRO A 445 -20.23 13.32 -14.16
C PRO A 445 -19.70 13.93 -15.46
N VAL A 446 -18.38 13.90 -15.62
CA VAL A 446 -17.67 14.46 -16.79
C VAL A 446 -16.44 13.62 -17.15
N SER A 447 -16.16 13.53 -18.45
CA SER A 447 -14.90 13.01 -18.96
C SER A 447 -13.98 14.18 -19.34
N VAL A 448 -12.83 14.29 -18.67
CA VAL A 448 -11.87 15.39 -18.86
C VAL A 448 -10.65 14.87 -19.60
N THR A 449 -10.35 15.46 -20.76
CA THR A 449 -9.15 15.15 -21.54
C THR A 449 -8.19 16.33 -21.53
N GLY A 450 -6.91 16.05 -21.34
CA GLY A 450 -5.88 17.07 -21.25
C GLY A 450 -4.47 16.55 -21.45
N LEU A 451 -3.50 17.46 -21.40
CA LEU A 451 -2.08 17.13 -21.46
C LEU A 451 -1.53 16.99 -20.04
N PHE A 452 -1.16 15.77 -19.64
CA PHE A 452 -0.51 15.47 -18.37
C PHE A 452 1.01 15.48 -18.53
N THR A 453 1.72 16.25 -17.70
CA THR A 453 3.17 16.35 -17.68
C THR A 453 3.73 15.91 -16.33
N LEU A 454 4.60 14.91 -16.35
CA LEU A 454 5.30 14.39 -15.17
C LEU A 454 6.76 14.09 -15.54
N LYS A 455 7.70 14.45 -14.67
CA LYS A 455 9.16 14.24 -14.89
C LYS A 455 9.64 14.73 -16.27
N GLY A 456 9.08 15.85 -16.75
CA GLY A 456 9.43 16.46 -18.03
C GLY A 456 8.94 15.71 -19.28
N ARG A 457 8.05 14.72 -19.15
CA ARG A 457 7.36 14.05 -20.25
C ARG A 457 5.88 14.39 -20.22
N SER A 458 5.30 14.63 -21.39
CA SER A 458 3.92 15.06 -21.56
C SER A 458 3.15 14.06 -22.42
N LEU A 459 1.97 13.63 -21.96
CA LEU A 459 1.11 12.67 -22.64
C LEU A 459 -0.36 13.12 -22.56
N PRO A 460 -1.17 12.85 -23.59
CA PRO A 460 -2.61 13.02 -23.47
C PRO A 460 -3.15 12.02 -22.43
N LEU A 461 -4.04 12.50 -21.56
CA LEU A 461 -4.69 11.68 -20.55
C LEU A 461 -6.16 12.08 -20.46
N THR A 462 -7.01 11.08 -20.38
CA THR A 462 -8.45 11.21 -20.15
C THR A 462 -8.76 10.63 -18.78
N ALA A 463 -9.57 11.34 -18.01
CA ALA A 463 -9.97 10.92 -16.67
C ALA A 463 -11.46 11.18 -16.46
N GLU A 464 -12.14 10.20 -15.88
CA GLU A 464 -13.53 10.31 -15.48
C GLU A 464 -13.57 11.01 -14.12
N MET A 465 -14.36 12.08 -14.06
CA MET A 465 -14.45 12.99 -12.94
C MET A 465 -15.92 13.26 -12.57
N GLU A 466 -16.13 13.72 -11.36
CA GLU A 466 -17.39 14.20 -10.84
C GLU A 466 -17.19 15.61 -10.32
N MET A 467 -18.12 16.50 -10.66
CA MET A 467 -18.10 17.89 -10.23
C MET A 467 -19.38 18.23 -9.49
N GLU A 468 -19.26 18.89 -8.35
CA GLU A 468 -20.42 19.30 -7.55
C GLU A 468 -20.16 20.68 -6.93
N PRO A 469 -20.93 21.71 -7.32
CA PRO A 469 -20.92 22.96 -6.58
C PRO A 469 -21.69 22.76 -5.27
N VAL A 470 -21.09 23.19 -4.17
CA VAL A 470 -21.66 23.11 -2.82
C VAL A 470 -21.51 24.45 -2.11
N LEU A 471 -22.31 24.67 -1.08
CA LEU A 471 -22.13 25.82 -0.17
C LEU A 471 -21.39 25.35 1.08
N SER A 472 -20.37 26.12 1.48
CA SER A 472 -19.74 25.93 2.79
C SER A 472 -20.71 26.30 3.93
N GLU A 473 -20.35 26.00 5.17
CA GLU A 473 -21.12 26.42 6.37
C GLU A 473 -21.32 27.95 6.44
N LYS A 474 -20.43 28.72 5.81
CA LYS A 474 -20.52 30.19 5.70
C LYS A 474 -21.21 30.65 4.41
N GLU A 475 -22.00 29.78 3.79
CA GLU A 475 -22.70 30.03 2.52
C GLU A 475 -21.78 30.50 1.38
N THR A 476 -20.51 30.10 1.41
CA THR A 476 -19.55 30.44 0.35
C THR A 476 -19.53 29.32 -0.69
N PRO A 477 -19.66 29.63 -1.99
CA PRO A 477 -19.55 28.63 -3.05
C PRO A 477 -18.22 27.91 -3.03
N LEU A 478 -18.27 26.59 -3.13
CA LEU A 478 -17.14 25.71 -3.38
C LEU A 478 -17.47 24.81 -4.57
N LEU A 479 -16.46 24.42 -5.34
CA LEU A 479 -16.59 23.39 -6.37
C LEU A 479 -15.75 22.19 -5.96
N LEU A 480 -16.42 21.09 -5.67
CA LEU A 480 -15.78 19.80 -5.40
C LEU A 480 -15.53 19.12 -6.75
N VAL A 481 -14.30 18.68 -6.99
CA VAL A 481 -13.91 17.91 -8.18
C VAL A 481 -13.23 16.64 -7.72
N ARG A 482 -13.83 15.50 -8.05
CA ARG A 482 -13.34 14.17 -7.68
C ARG A 482 -13.13 13.32 -8.92
N GLY A 483 -12.25 12.35 -8.85
CA GLY A 483 -12.14 11.35 -9.91
C GLY A 483 -10.90 10.51 -9.77
N THR A 484 -10.70 9.61 -10.71
CA THR A 484 -9.59 8.65 -10.68
C THR A 484 -8.99 8.50 -12.06
N PHE A 485 -7.68 8.38 -12.13
CA PHE A 485 -6.99 7.96 -13.35
C PHE A 485 -5.81 7.06 -13.02
N GLN A 486 -5.24 6.43 -14.05
CA GLN A 486 -4.06 5.59 -13.93
C GLN A 486 -3.01 6.00 -14.95
N ILE A 487 -1.75 5.81 -14.60
CA ILE A 487 -0.61 5.97 -15.52
C ILE A 487 0.22 4.69 -15.55
N HIS A 488 0.89 4.48 -16.68
CA HIS A 488 1.97 3.51 -16.77
C HIS A 488 3.31 4.21 -16.47
N LEU A 489 4.07 3.71 -15.50
CA LEU A 489 5.29 4.37 -15.02
C LEU A 489 6.40 4.44 -16.09
N ASP A 490 6.47 3.45 -16.97
CA ASP A 490 7.48 3.40 -18.04
C ASP A 490 7.31 4.56 -19.05
N ASP A 491 6.08 5.05 -19.26
CA ASP A 491 5.83 6.19 -20.15
C ASP A 491 6.56 7.45 -19.65
N PHE A 492 6.78 7.53 -18.34
CA PHE A 492 7.47 8.62 -17.65
C PHE A 492 8.92 8.28 -17.27
N ASN A 493 9.46 7.14 -17.74
CA ASN A 493 10.77 6.60 -17.32
C ASN A 493 10.89 6.50 -15.78
N ILE A 494 9.86 6.01 -15.11
CA ILE A 494 9.87 5.77 -13.67
C ILE A 494 9.90 4.25 -13.46
N GLU A 495 10.80 3.78 -12.61
CA GLU A 495 10.86 2.37 -12.27
C GLU A 495 9.67 1.97 -11.38
N GLY A 496 9.12 0.79 -11.63
CA GLY A 496 8.00 0.23 -10.88
C GLY A 496 8.40 -0.27 -9.49
N ALA A 497 7.40 -0.62 -8.67
CA ALA A 497 7.64 -1.35 -7.43
C ALA A 497 8.05 -2.80 -7.71
N ASP A 498 8.78 -3.44 -6.79
CA ASP A 498 8.96 -4.89 -6.87
C ASP A 498 7.61 -5.61 -6.64
N GLY A 499 7.19 -6.38 -7.64
CA GLY A 499 5.95 -7.13 -7.58
C GLY A 499 5.47 -7.59 -8.96
N PRO A 500 4.28 -8.20 -9.02
CA PRO A 500 3.73 -8.75 -10.25
C PRO A 500 3.31 -7.66 -11.23
N GLU A 501 3.56 -7.88 -12.52
CA GLU A 501 2.97 -7.08 -13.58
C GLU A 501 1.49 -7.48 -13.82
N PRO A 502 0.62 -6.52 -14.22
CA PRO A 502 0.94 -5.11 -14.49
C PRO A 502 0.94 -4.23 -13.22
N ALA A 503 0.54 -4.76 -12.06
CA ALA A 503 0.37 -3.98 -10.84
C ALA A 503 1.63 -3.22 -10.41
N SER A 504 2.83 -3.75 -10.65
CA SER A 504 4.12 -3.08 -10.38
C SER A 504 4.42 -1.86 -11.26
N LYS A 505 3.73 -1.71 -12.39
CA LYS A 505 3.99 -0.70 -13.41
C LYS A 505 2.89 0.36 -13.53
N ILE A 506 1.76 0.13 -12.87
CA ILE A 506 0.62 1.03 -12.89
C ILE A 506 0.55 1.80 -11.59
N LEU A 507 0.35 3.11 -11.67
CA LEU A 507 0.01 3.94 -10.52
C LEU A 507 -1.39 4.52 -10.71
N VAL A 508 -2.24 4.34 -9.71
CA VAL A 508 -3.60 4.87 -9.66
C VAL A 508 -3.57 6.15 -8.84
N PHE A 509 -4.25 7.19 -9.33
CA PHE A 509 -4.40 8.48 -8.67
C PHE A 509 -5.87 8.73 -8.36
N ASP A 510 -6.19 8.92 -7.10
CA ASP A 510 -7.51 9.32 -6.61
C ASP A 510 -7.46 10.81 -6.27
N LEU A 511 -8.31 11.61 -6.92
CA LEU A 511 -8.30 13.07 -6.89
C LEU A 511 -9.46 13.61 -6.06
N ASN A 512 -9.19 14.59 -5.20
CA ASN A 512 -10.18 15.27 -4.37
C ASN A 512 -9.85 16.76 -4.27
N PHE A 513 -10.10 17.51 -5.34
CA PHE A 513 -9.88 18.94 -5.35
C PHE A 513 -11.09 19.69 -4.81
N THR A 514 -10.80 20.75 -4.04
CA THR A 514 -11.79 21.76 -3.66
C THR A 514 -11.34 23.08 -4.25
N PHE A 515 -12.22 23.72 -5.03
CA PHE A 515 -11.99 25.05 -5.58
C PHE A 515 -12.94 26.07 -4.96
N ARG A 516 -12.51 27.33 -4.94
CA ARG A 516 -13.27 28.49 -4.47
C ARG A 516 -13.36 29.55 -5.58
N PRO A 517 -14.32 30.49 -5.52
CA PRO A 517 -14.36 31.62 -6.44
C PRO A 517 -13.05 32.43 -6.40
N LYS A 518 -12.57 32.86 -7.57
CA LYS A 518 -11.33 33.63 -7.73
C LYS A 518 -11.36 35.00 -7.03
N ASP A 519 -12.50 35.69 -7.08
CA ASP A 519 -12.63 37.10 -6.67
C ASP A 519 -12.91 37.35 -5.19
N ARG A 520 -12.90 36.33 -4.33
CA ARG A 520 -13.07 36.52 -2.88
C ARG A 520 -11.71 36.41 -2.15
N PRO A 521 -11.19 37.48 -1.52
CA PRO A 521 -10.10 37.38 -0.55
C PRO A 521 -10.59 36.69 0.74
N TRP A 522 -9.64 36.12 1.49
CA TRP A 522 -9.87 35.38 2.74
C TRP A 522 -10.55 36.19 3.83
#